data_AF-A0AAD2FGJ1-F1
#
_entry.id   AF-A0AAD2FGJ1-F1
#
_cell.length_a   1.000
_cell.length_b   1.000
_cell.length_c   1.000
_cell.angle_alpha   90.00
_cell.angle_beta   90.00
_cell.angle_gamma   90.00
#
_symmetry.space_group_name_H-M   'P 1'
#
loop_
_entity.id
_entity.type
_entity.pdbx_description
1 polymer ?
#
loop_
_entity_poly.entity_id
_entity_poly.type
_entity_poly.pdbx_seq_one_letter_code
_entity_poly.pdbx_strand_id
1 'polypeptide(L)'
;MESRSTFQAIAPRLNAPTQTEADARETEMAQNKILYSAKLDENMQRAAYFETNKRTVKSNIMLKFVTKAMDIKLRGEADFTTTLEDPIKLLKRIERFMKKSADADYDFLDFWEANQKYFAMKHVTTENFMHFKERFLRQAEVLQDLYGVAWF
;
A
#
# COMPACT_ATOMS: atom_id res chain seq x y z
N MET A 1 -17.03 -8.75 11.83
CA MET A 1 -17.97 -7.63 11.55
C MET A 1 -17.27 -6.35 11.95
N GLU A 2 -16.54 -5.70 11.04
CA GLU A 2 -15.79 -4.49 11.37
C GLU A 2 -16.35 -3.29 10.61
N SER A 3 -16.92 -2.39 11.41
CA SER A 3 -17.16 -0.97 11.21
C SER A 3 -16.75 -0.41 9.83
N ARG A 4 -17.72 -0.35 8.91
CA ARG A 4 -17.69 0.57 7.78
C ARG A 4 -17.87 2.00 8.33
N SER A 5 -16.79 2.65 8.72
CA SER A 5 -16.79 4.12 8.83
C SER A 5 -16.72 4.70 7.42
N THR A 6 -17.81 4.56 6.66
CA THR A 6 -18.09 5.49 5.57
C THR A 6 -18.06 6.87 6.19
N PHE A 7 -17.32 7.81 5.61
CA PHE A 7 -17.46 9.23 5.94
C PHE A 7 -18.92 9.60 5.70
N GLN A 8 -19.76 9.46 6.73
CA GLN A 8 -21.11 9.99 6.72
C GLN A 8 -20.89 11.47 6.91
N ALA A 9 -20.82 12.19 5.80
CA ALA A 9 -20.97 13.63 5.78
C ALA A 9 -22.25 13.91 6.58
N ILE A 10 -22.11 14.38 7.82
CA ILE A 10 -23.23 14.60 8.73
C ILE A 10 -24.14 15.58 8.01
N ALA A 11 -25.26 15.06 7.48
CA ALA A 11 -26.17 15.87 6.70
C ALA A 11 -26.62 17.04 7.57
N PRO A 12 -26.48 18.29 7.12
CA PRO A 12 -26.95 19.42 7.88
C PRO A 12 -28.43 19.22 8.21
N ARG A 13 -28.85 19.65 9.40
CA ARG A 13 -30.24 19.57 9.85
C ARG A 13 -30.79 20.98 9.99
N LEU A 14 -32.05 21.16 9.64
CA LEU A 14 -32.74 22.41 9.89
C LEU A 14 -32.97 22.53 11.40
N ASN A 15 -32.54 23.65 11.99
CA ASN A 15 -32.81 23.91 13.39
C ASN A 15 -34.29 24.23 13.59
N ALA A 16 -34.87 23.71 14.67
CA ALA A 16 -36.20 24.11 15.09
C ALA A 16 -36.14 25.55 15.62
N PRO A 17 -37.13 26.40 15.30
CA PRO A 17 -37.19 27.75 15.86
C PRO A 17 -37.44 27.69 17.36
N THR A 18 -36.78 28.60 18.08
CA THR A 18 -36.76 28.66 19.54
C THR A 18 -37.76 29.70 20.07
N GLN A 19 -38.17 30.65 19.23
CA GLN A 19 -39.05 31.75 19.63
C GLN A 19 -40.55 31.40 19.55
N THR A 20 -41.30 31.93 20.52
CA THR A 20 -42.74 31.66 20.72
C THR A 20 -43.63 32.72 20.05
N GLU A 21 -43.14 33.95 19.88
CA GLU A 21 -43.86 35.05 19.22
C GLU A 21 -43.91 34.86 17.70
N ALA A 22 -45.06 35.10 17.07
CA ALA A 22 -45.31 34.74 15.67
C ALA A 22 -44.35 35.42 14.67
N ASP A 23 -44.17 36.75 14.76
CA ASP A 23 -43.31 37.51 13.84
C ASP A 23 -41.83 37.19 14.02
N ALA A 24 -41.40 37.02 15.28
CA ALA A 24 -40.03 36.69 15.61
C ALA A 24 -39.68 35.23 15.24
N ARG A 25 -40.67 34.34 15.27
CA ARG A 25 -40.55 32.95 14.83
C ARG A 25 -40.43 32.85 13.31
N GLU A 26 -41.17 33.64 12.54
CA GLU A 26 -41.05 33.65 11.07
C GLU A 26 -39.68 34.15 10.59
N THR A 27 -39.17 35.21 11.23
CA THR A 27 -37.84 35.73 10.92
C THR A 27 -36.73 34.74 11.31
N GLU A 28 -36.84 34.06 12.46
CA GLU A 28 -35.91 32.99 12.87
C GLU A 28 -35.97 31.79 11.91
N MET A 29 -37.17 31.39 11.46
CA MET A 29 -37.32 30.32 10.47
C MET A 29 -36.68 30.70 9.13
N ALA A 30 -36.80 31.95 8.68
CA ALA A 30 -36.17 32.43 7.46
C ALA A 30 -34.64 32.39 7.57
N GLN A 31 -34.08 32.86 8.69
CA GLN A 31 -32.64 32.80 8.96
C GLN A 31 -32.13 31.35 9.04
N ASN A 32 -32.87 30.47 9.72
CA ASN A 32 -32.52 29.05 9.84
C ASN A 32 -32.51 28.34 8.47
N LYS A 33 -33.41 28.71 7.55
CA LYS A 33 -33.42 28.20 6.16
C LYS A 33 -32.17 28.64 5.39
N ILE A 34 -31.77 29.90 5.51
CA ILE A 34 -30.57 30.44 4.84
C ILE A 34 -29.29 29.77 5.39
N LEU A 35 -29.19 29.62 6.72
CA LEU A 35 -28.05 28.94 7.34
C LEU A 35 -27.99 27.46 6.94
N TYR A 36 -29.15 26.81 6.83
CA TYR A 36 -29.24 25.44 6.37
C TYR A 36 -28.79 25.28 4.92
N SER A 37 -29.23 26.15 4.00
CA SER A 37 -28.80 26.08 2.60
C SER A 37 -27.30 26.29 2.46
N ALA A 38 -26.72 27.27 3.17
CA ALA A 38 -25.28 27.51 3.16
C ALA A 38 -24.48 26.30 3.67
N LYS A 39 -24.94 25.65 4.76
CA LYS A 39 -24.31 24.42 5.27
C LYS A 39 -24.45 23.24 4.31
N LEU A 40 -25.57 23.16 3.58
CA LEU A 40 -25.80 22.14 2.58
C LEU A 40 -24.82 22.30 1.40
N ASP A 41 -24.65 23.53 0.92
CA ASP A 41 -23.68 23.85 -0.14
C ASP A 41 -22.24 23.51 0.28
N GLU A 42 -21.85 23.90 1.49
CA GLU A 42 -20.53 23.56 2.05
C GLU A 42 -20.33 22.04 2.15
N ASN A 43 -21.34 21.31 2.60
CA ASN A 43 -21.27 19.86 2.72
C ASN A 43 -21.15 19.17 1.35
N MET A 44 -21.85 19.69 0.33
CA MET A 44 -21.71 19.23 -1.05
C MET A 44 -20.29 19.47 -1.59
N GLN A 45 -19.72 20.65 -1.32
CA GLN A 45 -18.34 20.96 -1.70
C GLN A 45 -17.34 20.03 -1.00
N ARG A 46 -17.49 19.78 0.30
CA ARG A 46 -16.65 18.85 1.06
C ARG A 46 -16.71 17.43 0.49
N ALA A 47 -17.90 16.96 0.09
CA ALA A 47 -18.06 15.66 -0.55
C ALA A 47 -17.33 15.60 -1.91
N ALA A 48 -17.43 16.65 -2.73
CA ALA A 48 -16.71 16.73 -4.00
C ALA A 48 -15.18 16.77 -3.81
N TYR A 49 -14.70 17.53 -2.82
CA TYR A 49 -13.28 17.58 -2.46
C TYR A 49 -12.79 16.23 -1.94
N PHE A 50 -13.59 15.51 -1.16
CA PHE A 50 -13.23 14.19 -0.67
C PHE A 50 -12.97 13.20 -1.82
N GLU A 51 -13.85 13.14 -2.83
CA GLU A 51 -13.67 12.26 -3.99
C GLU A 51 -12.43 12.64 -4.82
N THR A 52 -12.19 13.94 -4.97
CA THR A 52 -11.00 14.45 -5.67
C THR A 52 -9.72 14.07 -4.92
N ASN A 53 -9.70 14.29 -3.60
CA ASN A 53 -8.57 13.96 -2.73
C ASN A 53 -8.30 12.46 -2.73
N LYS A 54 -9.35 11.63 -2.67
CA LYS A 54 -9.23 10.17 -2.73
C LYS A 54 -8.49 9.71 -4.00
N ARG A 55 -8.86 10.26 -5.16
CA ARG A 55 -8.17 9.98 -6.44
C ARG A 55 -6.73 10.46 -6.44
N THR A 56 -6.49 11.69 -5.97
CA THR A 56 -5.13 12.26 -5.89
C THR A 56 -4.22 11.42 -4.99
N VAL A 57 -4.71 10.99 -3.83
CA VAL A 57 -3.96 10.13 -2.91
C VAL A 57 -3.67 8.77 -3.56
N LYS A 58 -4.65 8.15 -4.22
CA LYS A 58 -4.43 6.90 -4.98
C LYS A 58 -3.32 7.08 -6.02
N SER A 59 -3.37 8.13 -6.83
CA SER A 59 -2.35 8.40 -7.85
C SER A 59 -0.97 8.61 -7.23
N ASN A 60 -0.89 9.36 -6.11
CA ASN A 60 0.37 9.54 -5.38
C ASN A 60 0.94 8.24 -4.84
N ILE A 61 0.09 7.33 -4.37
CA ILE A 61 0.52 6.00 -3.90
C ILE A 61 1.11 5.19 -5.05
N MET A 62 0.38 5.12 -6.18
CA MET A 62 0.83 4.39 -7.37
C MET A 62 2.15 4.94 -7.92
N LEU A 63 2.37 6.25 -7.88
CA LEU A 63 3.59 6.86 -8.39
C LEU A 63 4.80 6.66 -7.46
N LYS A 64 4.60 6.73 -6.14
CA LYS A 64 5.73 6.77 -5.17
C LYS A 64 6.10 5.41 -4.59
N PHE A 65 5.13 4.51 -4.42
CA PHE A 65 5.34 3.26 -3.66
C PHE A 65 5.17 1.98 -4.48
N VAL A 66 4.72 2.09 -5.74
CA VAL A 66 4.45 0.92 -6.58
C VAL A 66 5.53 0.82 -7.67
N THR A 67 6.26 -0.29 -7.69
CA THR A 67 7.21 -0.58 -8.78
C THR A 67 6.47 -1.01 -10.05
N LYS A 68 7.13 -0.96 -11.21
CA LYS A 68 6.52 -1.42 -12.49
C LYS A 68 5.98 -2.86 -12.42
N ALA A 69 6.70 -3.75 -11.74
CA ALA A 69 6.27 -5.14 -11.56
C ALA A 69 5.02 -5.26 -10.66
N MET A 70 4.93 -4.46 -9.60
CA MET A 70 3.75 -4.40 -8.74
C MET A 70 2.56 -3.79 -9.46
N ASP A 71 2.77 -2.77 -10.30
CA ASP A 71 1.70 -2.14 -11.10
C ASP A 71 1.04 -3.13 -12.06
N ILE A 72 1.85 -3.94 -12.77
CA ILE A 72 1.34 -5.00 -13.65
C ILE A 72 0.50 -6.01 -12.86
N LYS A 73 0.99 -6.46 -11.71
CA LYS A 73 0.26 -7.40 -10.84
C LYS A 73 -1.05 -6.80 -10.33
N LEU A 74 -1.01 -5.57 -9.81
CA LEU A 74 -2.18 -4.87 -9.28
C LEU A 74 -3.25 -4.65 -10.35
N ARG A 75 -2.87 -4.21 -11.56
CA ARG A 75 -3.81 -3.99 -12.66
C ARG A 75 -4.45 -5.27 -13.19
N GLY A 76 -3.77 -6.41 -13.01
CA GLY A 76 -4.31 -7.73 -13.34
C GLY A 76 -5.34 -8.25 -12.33
N GLU A 77 -5.47 -7.64 -11.15
CA GLU A 77 -6.45 -8.05 -10.15
C GLU A 77 -7.86 -7.57 -10.53
N ALA A 78 -8.85 -8.47 -10.42
CA ALA A 78 -10.24 -8.17 -10.74
C ALA A 78 -10.84 -7.05 -9.89
N ASP A 79 -10.29 -6.78 -8.70
CA ASP A 79 -10.77 -5.76 -7.77
C ASP A 79 -10.00 -4.42 -7.86
N PHE A 80 -9.13 -4.26 -8.86
CA PHE A 80 -8.30 -3.05 -9.04
C PHE A 80 -9.12 -1.77 -9.26
N THR A 81 -10.18 -1.86 -10.04
CA THR A 81 -11.05 -0.72 -10.39
C THR A 81 -12.17 -0.50 -9.38
N THR A 82 -12.38 -1.42 -8.44
CA THR A 82 -13.49 -1.36 -7.47
C THR A 82 -12.95 -1.17 -6.05
N THR A 83 -12.38 -2.21 -5.46
CA THR A 83 -11.95 -2.22 -4.06
C THR A 83 -10.67 -1.43 -3.86
N LEU A 84 -9.74 -1.48 -4.82
CA LEU A 84 -8.46 -0.75 -4.78
C LEU A 84 -8.59 0.70 -5.27
N GLU A 85 -9.81 1.21 -5.47
CA GLU A 85 -10.04 2.65 -5.55
C GLU A 85 -9.91 3.34 -4.19
N ASP A 86 -10.15 2.61 -3.10
CA ASP A 86 -9.88 3.08 -1.74
C ASP A 86 -8.36 3.08 -1.48
N PRO A 87 -7.74 4.25 -1.26
CA PRO A 87 -6.30 4.37 -1.02
C PRO A 87 -5.80 3.55 0.17
N ILE A 88 -6.62 3.36 1.21
CA ILE A 88 -6.24 2.59 2.40
C ILE A 88 -6.15 1.11 2.05
N LYS A 89 -7.11 0.59 1.28
CA LYS A 89 -7.10 -0.82 0.83
C LYS A 89 -5.97 -1.08 -0.15
N LEU A 90 -5.67 -0.09 -1.01
CA LEU A 90 -4.50 -0.13 -1.89
C LEU A 90 -3.21 -0.24 -1.09
N LEU A 91 -3.01 0.61 -0.06
CA LEU A 91 -1.83 0.54 0.80
C LEU A 91 -1.70 -0.81 1.51
N LYS A 92 -2.78 -1.37 2.07
CA LYS A 92 -2.77 -2.71 2.68
C LYS A 92 -2.46 -3.82 1.67
N ARG A 93 -2.80 -3.64 0.39
CA ARG A 93 -2.45 -4.58 -0.68
C ARG A 93 -0.97 -4.48 -1.04
N ILE A 94 -0.47 -3.27 -1.21
CA ILE A 94 0.96 -3.00 -1.46
C ILE A 94 1.80 -3.54 -0.31
N GLU A 95 1.39 -3.30 0.94
CA GLU A 95 2.01 -3.86 2.13
C GLU A 95 2.08 -5.38 2.08
N ARG A 96 1.02 -6.07 1.62
CA ARG A 96 1.06 -7.52 1.40
C ARG A 96 2.03 -7.92 0.29
N PHE A 97 2.14 -7.16 -0.80
CA PHE A 97 3.15 -7.45 -1.83
C PHE A 97 4.57 -7.25 -1.30
N MET A 98 4.80 -6.24 -0.46
CA MET A 98 6.08 -5.97 0.20
C MET A 98 6.41 -6.98 1.31
N LYS A 99 5.40 -7.47 2.04
CA LYS A 99 5.59 -8.49 3.09
C LYS A 99 5.74 -9.89 2.50
N LYS A 100 4.97 -10.21 1.45
CA LYS A 100 5.20 -11.43 0.66
C LYS A 100 6.51 -11.37 -0.11
N SER A 101 7.08 -10.19 -0.36
CA SER A 101 8.43 -10.10 -0.90
C SER A 101 9.53 -10.39 0.12
N ALA A 102 9.23 -10.46 1.42
CA ALA A 102 10.15 -11.07 2.39
C ALA A 102 10.18 -12.61 2.26
N ASP A 103 9.11 -13.22 1.73
CA ASP A 103 9.09 -14.63 1.28
C ASP A 103 9.49 -14.78 -0.21
N ALA A 104 9.87 -13.69 -0.88
CA ALA A 104 10.36 -13.68 -2.27
C ALA A 104 11.86 -13.41 -2.37
N ASP A 105 12.60 -13.58 -1.26
CA ASP A 105 14.07 -13.63 -1.22
C ASP A 105 14.57 -15.05 -1.54
N TYR A 106 14.09 -15.68 -2.62
CA TYR A 106 14.78 -16.89 -3.10
C TYR A 106 16.19 -16.54 -3.61
N ASP A 107 16.41 -15.34 -4.16
CA ASP A 107 17.75 -14.94 -4.61
C ASP A 107 18.70 -14.60 -3.45
N PHE A 108 18.25 -13.95 -2.37
CA PHE A 108 19.12 -13.61 -1.23
C PHE A 108 19.37 -14.80 -0.31
N LEU A 109 18.39 -15.68 -0.10
CA LEU A 109 18.58 -16.90 0.70
C LEU A 109 19.52 -17.87 -0.02
N ASP A 110 19.33 -18.10 -1.33
CA ASP A 110 20.22 -18.96 -2.11
C ASP A 110 21.64 -18.37 -2.16
N PHE A 111 21.76 -17.05 -2.27
CA PHE A 111 23.03 -16.33 -2.17
C PHE A 111 23.69 -16.45 -0.79
N TRP A 112 22.92 -16.27 0.29
CA TRP A 112 23.40 -16.40 1.66
C TRP A 112 23.85 -17.83 1.96
N GLU A 113 23.06 -18.83 1.56
CA GLU A 113 23.41 -20.24 1.68
C GLU A 113 24.66 -20.61 0.89
N ALA A 114 24.79 -20.13 -0.36
CA ALA A 114 25.96 -20.37 -1.18
C ALA A 114 27.23 -19.76 -0.57
N ASN A 115 27.12 -18.56 0.01
CA ASN A 115 28.20 -17.89 0.74
C ASN A 115 28.57 -18.67 2.00
N GLN A 116 27.58 -19.06 2.80
CA GLN A 116 27.79 -19.83 4.02
C GLN A 116 28.46 -21.18 3.72
N LYS A 117 28.03 -21.88 2.66
CA LYS A 117 28.64 -23.14 2.20
C LYS A 117 30.09 -22.94 1.79
N TYR A 118 30.40 -21.89 1.04
CA TYR A 118 31.77 -21.56 0.60
C TYR A 118 32.71 -21.26 1.78
N PHE A 119 32.31 -20.36 2.69
CA PHE A 119 33.13 -19.98 3.85
C PHE A 119 33.25 -21.09 4.90
N ALA A 120 32.30 -22.04 4.93
CA ALA A 120 32.35 -23.20 5.81
C ALA A 120 33.14 -24.39 5.22
N MET A 121 33.59 -24.33 3.96
CA MET A 121 34.36 -25.42 3.35
C MET A 121 35.68 -25.63 4.08
N LYS A 122 35.90 -26.87 4.52
CA LYS A 122 37.15 -27.32 5.13
C LYS A 122 37.57 -28.62 4.47
N HIS A 123 38.88 -28.78 4.31
CA HIS A 123 39.45 -30.02 3.84
C HIS A 123 39.24 -31.11 4.90
N VAL A 124 38.60 -32.20 4.52
CA VAL A 124 38.34 -33.34 5.42
C VAL A 124 39.54 -34.26 5.40
N THR A 125 39.93 -34.81 6.56
CA THR A 125 41.10 -35.67 6.72
C THR A 125 41.09 -36.94 5.85
N THR A 126 39.92 -37.41 5.43
CA THR A 126 39.74 -38.58 4.56
C THR A 126 39.66 -38.22 3.07
N GLU A 127 39.71 -36.94 2.72
CA GLU A 127 39.55 -36.46 1.35
C GLU A 127 40.90 -36.22 0.68
N ASN A 128 41.05 -36.63 -0.59
CA ASN A 128 42.21 -36.27 -1.39
C ASN A 128 42.19 -34.77 -1.71
N PHE A 129 43.33 -34.09 -1.57
CA PHE A 129 43.49 -32.66 -1.82
C PHE A 129 42.94 -32.21 -3.19
N MET A 130 43.14 -33.02 -4.24
CA MET A 130 42.63 -32.68 -5.58
C MET A 130 41.10 -32.64 -5.63
N HIS A 131 40.42 -33.55 -4.92
CA HIS A 131 38.95 -33.56 -4.84
C HIS A 131 38.41 -32.39 -4.01
N PHE A 132 39.12 -32.00 -2.94
CA PHE A 132 38.77 -30.79 -2.19
C PHE A 132 38.88 -29.53 -3.07
N LYS A 133 39.97 -29.41 -3.83
CA LYS A 133 40.19 -28.29 -4.76
C LYS A 133 39.06 -28.20 -5.80
N GLU A 134 38.68 -29.32 -6.40
CA GLU A 134 37.58 -29.36 -7.38
C GLU A 134 36.24 -28.90 -6.77
N ARG A 135 35.90 -29.38 -5.56
CA ARG A 135 34.68 -28.95 -4.87
C ARG A 135 34.69 -27.46 -4.54
N PHE A 136 35.84 -26.94 -4.10
CA PHE A 136 36.01 -25.54 -3.76
C PHE A 136 35.82 -24.64 -4.99
N LEU A 137 36.42 -25.02 -6.13
CA LEU A 137 36.26 -24.29 -7.39
C LEU A 137 34.83 -24.32 -7.90
N ARG A 138 34.14 -25.47 -7.84
CA ARG A 138 32.72 -25.55 -8.21
C ARG A 138 31.85 -24.64 -7.35
N GLN A 139 32.12 -24.56 -6.05
CA GLN A 139 31.36 -23.67 -5.17
C GLN A 139 31.66 -22.19 -5.46
N ALA A 140 32.89 -21.86 -5.86
CA ALA A 140 33.26 -20.52 -6.32
C ALA A 140 32.57 -20.14 -7.64
N GLU A 141 32.46 -21.07 -8.59
CA GLU A 141 31.71 -20.89 -9.84
C GLU A 141 30.23 -20.60 -9.56
N VAL A 142 29.60 -21.35 -8.65
CA VAL A 142 28.21 -21.09 -8.22
C VAL A 142 28.05 -19.69 -7.64
N LEU A 143 28.99 -19.22 -6.83
CA LEU A 143 28.97 -17.84 -6.32
C LEU A 143 29.15 -16.83 -7.46
N GLN A 144 30.08 -17.07 -8.38
CA GLN A 144 30.33 -16.20 -9.52
C GLN A 144 29.09 -16.00 -10.39
N ASP A 145 28.34 -17.08 -10.62
CA ASP A 145 27.06 -17.04 -11.34
C ASP A 145 26.01 -16.21 -10.58
N LEU A 146 25.95 -16.33 -9.26
CA LEU A 146 25.03 -15.57 -8.40
C LEU A 146 25.39 -14.08 -8.26
N TYR A 147 26.67 -13.72 -8.29
CA TYR A 147 27.13 -12.32 -8.21
C TYR A 147 26.94 -11.54 -9.52
N GLY A 148 26.70 -12.21 -10.66
CA GLY A 148 26.46 -11.56 -11.95
C GLY A 148 27.69 -10.82 -12.50
N VAL A 149 28.65 -11.58 -13.02
CA VAL A 149 29.86 -11.17 -13.77
C VAL A 149 30.91 -10.33 -12.99
N ALA A 150 32.04 -11.03 -12.77
CA ALA A 150 33.41 -10.59 -12.47
C ALA A 150 33.66 -9.90 -11.12
N TRP A 151 33.70 -10.70 -10.06
CA TRP A 151 34.66 -10.48 -8.98
C TRP A 151 35.92 -11.30 -9.28
N PHE A 152 37.06 -10.59 -9.33
CA PHE A 152 38.43 -10.98 -9.71
C PHE A 152 38.79 -10.87 -11.19
#